data_AF-A0A853FSJ2-F1
#
_entry.id   AF-A0A853FSJ2-F1
#
_cell.length_a   1.000
_cell.length_b   1.000
_cell.length_c   1.000
_cell.angle_alpha   90.00
_cell.angle_beta   90.00
_cell.angle_gamma   90.00
#
_symmetry.space_group_name_H-M   'P 1'
#
loop_
_entity.id
_entity.type
_entity.pdbx_description
1 polymer ?
#
loop_
_entity_poly.entity_id
_entity_poly.type
_entity_poly.pdbx_seq_one_letter_code
_entity_poly.pdbx_strand_id
1 'polypeptide(L)'
;MDLRKFGILELTHKEDLAPNTAHINNLRDHGEPFVIVKRYVRADDSICWVRNHVSRISNGVGGMVYLATVEAVDAPLDGDRALLDLATRVLKWRDVRCGRFGAEIFSEPASDMLVDLFVSEQKGREVCVSSACLASHVPPTTALRHLSLLEEKGLIARVPDPFDRRRTVVELTGQGRATVTAMLQTFQRSEGR
;
A
#
# COMPACT_ATOMS: atom_id res chain seq x y z
N MET A 1 -2.51 31.87 4.95
CA MET A 1 -2.33 31.01 6.15
C MET A 1 -0.96 30.35 6.04
N ASP A 2 -0.05 30.57 7.00
CA ASP A 2 1.29 29.97 6.97
C ASP A 2 1.22 28.55 7.56
N LEU A 3 1.21 27.54 6.69
CA LEU A 3 1.09 26.13 7.06
C LEU A 3 2.28 25.62 7.91
N ARG A 4 3.39 26.36 8.00
CA ARG A 4 4.58 26.00 8.80
C ARG A 4 4.38 26.16 10.31
N LYS A 5 3.26 26.75 10.75
CA LYS A 5 2.95 26.97 12.18
C LYS A 5 2.07 25.90 12.81
N PHE A 6 1.53 24.97 12.02
CA PHE A 6 0.61 23.93 12.50
C PHE A 6 1.29 22.57 12.55
N GLY A 7 1.10 21.86 13.66
CA GLY A 7 1.53 20.48 13.80
C GLY A 7 0.66 19.54 12.97
N ILE A 8 1.25 18.47 12.44
CA ILE A 8 0.54 17.46 11.63
C ILE A 8 -0.68 16.86 12.33
N LEU A 9 -0.67 16.81 13.67
CA LEU A 9 -1.79 16.33 14.49
C LEU A 9 -2.93 17.35 14.59
N GLU A 10 -2.63 18.65 14.57
CA GLU A 10 -3.63 19.73 14.65
C GLU A 10 -4.48 19.80 13.39
N LEU A 11 -3.89 19.48 12.24
CA LEU A 11 -4.60 19.40 10.97
C LEU A 11 -5.37 18.09 10.80
N THR A 12 -5.06 17.04 11.57
CA THR A 12 -5.65 15.70 11.35
C THR A 12 -7.06 15.61 11.95
N HIS A 13 -8.03 15.16 11.15
CA HIS A 13 -9.40 14.96 11.61
C HIS A 13 -9.47 13.98 12.79
N LYS A 14 -10.37 14.23 13.74
CA LYS A 14 -10.46 13.50 15.03
C LYS A 14 -10.47 11.97 14.91
N GLU A 15 -11.18 11.45 13.92
CA GLU A 15 -11.33 10.00 13.68
C GLU A 15 -10.07 9.36 13.08
N ASP A 16 -9.19 10.16 12.47
CA ASP A 16 -7.95 9.68 11.87
C ASP A 16 -6.74 9.86 12.82
N LEU A 17 -6.94 10.49 13.99
CA LEU A 17 -5.88 10.71 14.99
C LEU A 17 -5.30 9.41 15.53
N ALA A 18 -6.16 8.47 15.95
CA ALA A 18 -5.71 7.21 16.53
C ALA A 18 -4.86 6.37 15.56
N PRO A 19 -5.32 6.06 14.32
CA PRO A 19 -4.50 5.31 13.37
C PRO A 19 -3.23 6.08 12.97
N ASN A 20 -3.30 7.40 12.77
CA ASN A 20 -2.12 8.21 12.46
C ASN A 20 -1.08 8.19 13.60
N THR A 21 -1.53 8.26 14.86
CA THR A 21 -0.65 8.23 16.04
C THR A 21 0.05 6.88 16.17
N ALA A 22 -0.65 5.78 15.89
CA ALA A 22 -0.04 4.44 15.89
C ALA A 22 1.12 4.34 14.88
N HIS A 23 0.92 4.86 13.66
CA HIS A 23 1.98 4.90 12.65
C HIS A 23 3.15 5.79 13.03
N ILE A 24 2.90 6.98 13.60
CA ILE A 24 3.96 7.87 14.09
C ILE A 24 4.77 7.20 15.21
N ASN A 25 4.12 6.51 16.15
CA ASN A 25 4.81 5.78 17.20
C ASN A 25 5.69 4.67 16.60
N ASN A 26 5.17 3.88 15.66
CA ASN A 26 5.95 2.84 14.99
C ASN A 26 7.18 3.40 14.24
N LEU A 27 7.02 4.52 13.54
CA LEU A 27 8.12 5.21 12.87
C LEU A 27 9.16 5.74 13.87
N ARG A 28 8.73 6.28 15.02
CA ARG A 28 9.63 6.76 16.07
C ARG A 28 10.41 5.61 16.69
N ASP A 29 9.70 4.56 17.09
CA ASP A 29 10.22 3.51 17.96
C ASP A 29 11.00 2.46 17.14
N HIS A 30 10.55 2.17 15.92
CA HIS A 30 11.11 1.12 15.06
C HIS A 30 11.72 1.64 13.75
N GLY A 31 11.46 2.90 13.37
CA GLY A 31 11.99 3.47 12.13
C GLY A 31 11.26 3.03 10.86
N GLU A 32 10.12 2.36 10.98
CA GLU A 32 9.36 1.89 9.83
C GLU A 32 8.61 3.04 9.13
N PRO A 33 8.93 3.35 7.86
CA PRO A 33 8.18 4.35 7.09
C PRO A 33 6.76 3.88 6.81
N PHE A 34 5.85 4.83 6.64
CA PHE A 34 4.45 4.53 6.34
C PHE A 34 3.84 5.52 5.37
N VAL A 35 2.79 5.08 4.69
CA VAL A 35 1.84 5.97 4.03
C VAL A 35 0.49 5.81 4.68
N ILE A 36 -0.20 6.92 4.87
CA ILE A 36 -1.58 6.96 5.36
C ILE A 36 -2.41 7.91 4.51
N VAL A 37 -3.60 7.47 4.13
CA VAL A 37 -4.63 8.36 3.61
C VAL A 37 -5.53 8.77 4.77
N LYS A 38 -5.68 10.08 4.98
CA LYS A 38 -6.45 10.64 6.10
C LYS A 38 -7.08 11.97 5.72
N ARG A 39 -7.99 12.44 6.57
CA ARG A 39 -8.62 13.74 6.45
C ARG A 39 -7.81 14.79 7.19
N TYR A 40 -7.53 15.87 6.49
CA TYR A 40 -7.14 17.15 7.07
C TYR A 40 -8.34 18.09 7.18
N VAL A 41 -8.38 18.84 8.28
CA VAL A 41 -9.33 19.94 8.50
C VAL A 41 -8.64 21.23 8.08
N ARG A 42 -9.20 21.93 7.09
CA ARG A 42 -8.73 23.25 6.66
C ARG A 42 -9.20 24.33 7.65
N ALA A 43 -8.66 25.54 7.54
CA ALA A 43 -9.07 26.65 8.43
C ALA A 43 -10.53 27.08 8.29
N ASP A 44 -11.21 26.70 7.21
CA ASP A 44 -12.64 26.91 6.98
C ASP A 44 -13.49 25.70 7.42
N ASP A 45 -12.93 24.81 8.23
CA ASP A 45 -13.50 23.52 8.66
C ASP A 45 -13.79 22.51 7.53
N SER A 46 -13.47 22.83 6.27
CA SER A 46 -13.63 21.89 5.18
C SER A 46 -12.62 20.74 5.24
N ILE A 47 -13.04 19.56 4.76
CA ILE A 47 -12.21 18.37 4.76
C ILE A 47 -11.38 18.27 3.47
N CYS A 48 -10.10 17.97 3.61
CA CYS A 48 -9.18 17.60 2.55
C CYS A 48 -8.71 16.17 2.77
N TRP A 49 -8.92 15.28 1.81
CA TRP A 49 -8.24 13.99 1.87
C TRP A 49 -6.80 14.15 1.40
N VAL A 50 -5.89 13.56 2.16
CA VAL A 50 -4.46 13.63 1.89
C VAL A 50 -3.82 12.27 2.01
N ARG A 51 -2.91 11.96 1.10
CA ARG A 51 -1.95 10.88 1.22
C ARG A 51 -0.66 11.44 1.80
N ASN A 52 -0.30 10.96 2.98
CA ASN A 52 0.96 11.30 3.62
C ASN A 52 1.93 10.14 3.51
N HIS A 53 3.09 10.32 2.89
CA HIS A 53 4.22 9.42 3.04
C HIS A 53 5.19 9.99 4.06
N VAL A 54 5.47 9.24 5.13
CA VAL A 54 6.26 9.71 6.27
C VAL A 54 7.43 8.75 6.51
N SER A 55 8.63 9.32 6.53
CA SER A 55 9.89 8.59 6.77
C SER A 55 10.77 9.33 7.79
N ARG A 56 11.73 8.61 8.38
CA ARG A 56 12.71 9.15 9.31
C ARG A 56 14.07 9.18 8.62
N ILE A 57 14.73 10.34 8.66
CA ILE A 57 16.07 10.53 8.10
C ILE A 57 17.02 11.10 9.15
N SER A 58 18.29 10.70 9.09
CA SER A 58 19.34 11.34 9.89
C SER A 58 19.63 12.72 9.33
N ASN A 59 19.78 13.71 10.20
CA ASN A 59 20.11 15.08 9.81
C ASN A 59 21.63 15.30 9.62
N GLY A 60 22.46 14.26 9.75
CA GLY A 60 23.91 14.33 9.57
C GLY A 60 24.70 14.91 10.75
N VAL A 61 24.02 15.47 11.76
CA VAL A 61 24.62 16.07 12.98
C VAL A 61 24.24 15.30 14.25
N GLY A 62 23.83 14.04 14.11
CA GLY A 62 23.41 13.17 15.21
C GLY A 62 21.94 13.31 15.63
N GLY A 63 21.15 14.13 14.93
CA GLY A 63 19.70 14.25 15.15
C GLY A 63 18.87 13.50 14.11
N MET A 64 17.63 13.21 14.46
CA MET A 64 16.65 12.59 13.57
C MET A 64 15.60 13.62 13.17
N VAL A 65 15.21 13.63 11.90
CA VAL A 65 14.08 14.42 11.40
C VAL A 65 13.08 13.52 10.69
N TYR A 66 11.81 13.88 10.78
CA TYR A 66 10.73 13.21 10.08
C TYR A 66 10.40 14.00 8.82
N LEU A 67 10.47 13.34 7.67
CA LEU A 67 10.06 13.90 6.40
C LEU A 67 8.65 13.40 6.11
N ALA A 68 7.74 14.31 5.78
CA ALA A 68 6.41 13.98 5.29
C ALA A 68 6.19 14.67 3.94
N THR A 69 5.81 13.90 2.92
CA THR A 69 5.18 14.46 1.72
C THR A 69 3.67 14.38 1.87
N VAL A 70 2.97 15.42 1.43
CA VAL A 70 1.50 15.53 1.53
C VAL A 70 0.98 15.75 0.12
N GLU A 71 0.15 14.83 -0.34
CA GLU A 71 -0.54 14.91 -1.62
C GLU A 71 -2.04 15.01 -1.36
N ALA A 72 -2.72 16.01 -1.95
CA ALA A 72 -4.17 16.05 -1.93
C ALA A 72 -4.71 14.93 -2.84
N VAL A 73 -5.62 14.11 -2.30
CA VAL A 73 -6.23 13.00 -3.03
C VAL A 73 -7.74 13.12 -2.95
N ASP A 74 -8.45 12.43 -3.85
CA ASP A 74 -9.89 12.27 -3.71
C ASP A 74 -10.23 11.48 -2.44
N ALA A 75 -11.44 11.68 -1.93
CA ALA A 75 -11.95 10.90 -0.82
C ALA A 75 -11.84 9.40 -1.16
N PRO A 76 -11.16 8.58 -0.34
CA PRO A 76 -11.29 7.14 -0.45
C PRO A 76 -12.78 6.82 -0.36
N LEU A 77 -13.25 5.97 -1.25
CA LEU A 77 -14.58 5.41 -1.04
C LEU A 77 -14.49 4.62 0.28
N ASP A 78 -15.48 4.68 1.17
CA ASP A 78 -15.44 3.91 2.44
C ASP A 78 -15.16 2.41 2.21
N GLY A 79 -15.46 1.91 1.01
CA GLY A 79 -15.05 0.59 0.53
C GLY A 79 -13.54 0.37 0.49
N ASP A 80 -12.71 1.37 0.22
CA ASP A 80 -11.26 1.23 0.00
C ASP A 80 -10.52 0.77 1.27
N ARG A 81 -10.92 1.27 2.46
CA ARG A 81 -10.33 0.83 3.73
C ARG A 81 -10.78 -0.57 4.11
N ALA A 82 -12.07 -0.88 3.96
CA ALA A 82 -12.57 -2.23 4.20
C ALA A 82 -11.94 -3.26 3.24
N LEU A 83 -11.71 -2.87 1.99
CA LEU A 83 -11.03 -3.69 1.00
C LEU A 83 -9.54 -3.88 1.31
N LEU A 84 -8.86 -2.86 1.82
CA LEU A 84 -7.47 -2.99 2.28
C LEU A 84 -7.36 -3.99 3.44
N ASP A 85 -8.26 -3.91 4.42
CA ASP A 85 -8.28 -4.84 5.55
C ASP A 85 -8.58 -6.27 5.07
N LEU A 86 -9.52 -6.43 4.13
CA LEU A 86 -9.84 -7.73 3.54
C LEU A 86 -8.67 -8.30 2.72
N ALA A 87 -8.05 -7.49 1.85
CA ALA A 87 -6.87 -7.89 1.08
C ALA A 87 -5.72 -8.34 2.00
N THR A 88 -5.50 -7.61 3.09
CA THR A 88 -4.50 -7.98 4.09
C THR A 88 -4.83 -9.31 4.78
N ARG A 89 -6.11 -9.57 5.07
CA ARG A 89 -6.57 -10.87 5.62
C ARG A 89 -6.36 -12.01 4.62
N VAL A 90 -6.62 -11.79 3.34
CA VAL A 90 -6.41 -12.79 2.27
C VAL A 90 -4.93 -13.19 2.21
N LEU A 91 -4.00 -12.24 2.19
CA LEU A 91 -2.56 -12.53 2.19
C LEU A 91 -2.12 -13.27 3.46
N LYS A 92 -2.58 -12.83 4.64
CA LYS A 92 -2.29 -13.52 5.91
C LYS A 92 -2.81 -14.96 5.93
N TRP A 93 -4.02 -15.19 5.42
CA TRP A 93 -4.57 -16.53 5.33
C TRP A 93 -3.76 -17.42 4.38
N ARG A 94 -3.29 -16.86 3.25
CA ARG A 94 -2.35 -17.55 2.37
C ARG A 94 -1.05 -17.89 3.08
N ASP A 95 -0.44 -16.96 3.83
CA ASP A 95 0.80 -17.25 4.59
C ASP A 95 0.62 -18.39 5.59
N VAL A 96 -0.53 -18.43 6.27
CA VAL A 96 -0.89 -19.51 7.19
C VAL A 96 -1.01 -20.85 6.45
N ARG A 97 -1.59 -20.88 5.25
CA ARG A 97 -1.66 -22.08 4.41
C ARG A 97 -0.26 -22.54 3.99
N CYS A 98 0.56 -21.63 3.44
CA CYS A 98 1.91 -21.93 2.98
C CYS A 98 2.81 -22.42 4.14
N GLY A 99 2.75 -21.79 5.31
CA GLY A 99 3.54 -22.17 6.47
C GLY A 99 3.19 -23.54 7.06
N ARG A 100 1.97 -24.05 6.81
CA ARG A 100 1.52 -25.36 7.29
C ARG A 100 1.72 -26.49 6.28
N PHE A 101 1.59 -26.20 4.99
CA PHE A 101 1.52 -27.21 3.94
C PHE A 101 2.65 -27.13 2.92
N GLY A 102 3.48 -26.08 2.96
CA GLY A 102 4.41 -25.76 1.87
C GLY A 102 3.75 -24.84 0.84
N ALA A 103 4.54 -23.93 0.27
CA ALA A 103 4.05 -22.94 -0.69
C ALA A 103 3.67 -23.57 -2.04
N GLU A 104 4.26 -24.71 -2.37
CA GLU A 104 4.03 -25.48 -3.59
C GLU A 104 2.63 -26.09 -3.67
N ILE A 105 1.97 -26.32 -2.52
CA ILE A 105 0.64 -26.97 -2.48
C ILE A 105 -0.49 -25.98 -2.78
N PHE A 106 -0.38 -24.74 -2.30
CA PHE A 106 -1.44 -23.72 -2.40
C PHE A 106 -1.02 -22.48 -3.20
N SER A 107 -0.16 -22.64 -4.20
CA SER A 107 0.35 -21.51 -4.97
C SER A 107 -0.72 -20.90 -5.90
N GLU A 108 -0.94 -19.58 -5.76
CA GLU A 108 -1.75 -18.79 -6.69
C GLU A 108 -0.96 -17.53 -7.12
N PRO A 109 0.19 -17.69 -7.82
CA PRO A 109 1.23 -16.66 -7.93
C PRO A 109 0.72 -15.32 -8.48
N ALA A 110 -0.14 -15.38 -9.50
CA ALA A 110 -0.71 -14.19 -10.12
C ALA A 110 -1.71 -13.46 -9.19
N SER A 111 -2.52 -14.21 -8.46
CA SER A 111 -3.47 -13.64 -7.48
C SER A 111 -2.71 -12.98 -6.33
N ASP A 112 -1.70 -13.69 -5.81
CA ASP A 112 -0.84 -13.19 -4.73
C ASP A 112 -0.14 -11.87 -5.11
N MET A 113 0.43 -11.79 -6.32
CA MET A 113 1.04 -10.55 -6.84
C MET A 113 0.03 -9.42 -6.94
N LEU A 114 -1.16 -9.67 -7.49
CA LEU A 114 -2.19 -8.64 -7.68
C LEU A 114 -2.71 -8.08 -6.33
N VAL A 115 -2.93 -8.95 -5.35
CA VAL A 115 -3.39 -8.54 -4.02
C VAL A 115 -2.27 -7.81 -3.26
N ASP A 116 -1.01 -8.24 -3.37
CA ASP A 116 0.12 -7.54 -2.77
C ASP A 116 0.34 -6.15 -3.39
N LEU A 117 0.21 -6.02 -4.72
CA LEU A 117 0.25 -4.75 -5.42
C LEU A 117 -0.88 -3.82 -4.96
N PHE A 118 -2.11 -4.34 -4.83
CA PHE A 118 -3.25 -3.56 -4.32
C PHE A 118 -3.00 -3.04 -2.90
N VAL A 119 -2.51 -3.90 -1.99
CA VAL A 119 -2.16 -3.50 -0.62
C VAL A 119 -1.02 -2.48 -0.61
N SER A 120 -0.03 -2.64 -1.48
CA SER A 120 1.11 -1.72 -1.58
C SER A 120 0.70 -0.35 -2.12
N GLU A 121 -0.12 -0.32 -3.17
CA GLU A 121 -0.68 0.90 -3.76
C GLU A 121 -1.52 1.69 -2.75
N GLN A 122 -2.41 1.00 -2.00
CA GLN A 122 -3.21 1.64 -0.94
C GLN A 122 -2.35 2.16 0.22
N LYS A 123 -1.18 1.55 0.43
CA LYS A 123 -0.15 2.00 1.37
C LYS A 123 0.91 2.89 0.70
N GLY A 124 0.65 3.43 -0.49
CA GLY A 124 1.57 4.28 -1.27
C GLY A 124 3.02 3.78 -1.35
N ARG A 125 3.21 2.45 -1.34
CA ARG A 125 4.52 1.81 -1.49
C ARG A 125 4.70 1.39 -2.93
N GLU A 126 5.81 1.78 -3.52
CA GLU A 126 6.24 1.29 -4.82
C GLU A 126 6.72 -0.16 -4.71
N VAL A 127 6.40 -0.97 -5.72
CA VAL A 127 6.79 -2.39 -5.78
C VAL A 127 7.71 -2.57 -6.98
N CYS A 128 8.98 -2.92 -6.73
CA CYS A 128 9.90 -3.28 -7.81
C CYS A 128 9.67 -4.72 -8.29
N VAL A 129 10.12 -5.05 -9.50
CA VAL A 129 9.99 -6.42 -10.07
C VAL A 129 10.47 -7.51 -9.10
N SER A 130 11.60 -7.32 -8.42
CA SER A 130 12.09 -8.32 -7.46
C SER A 130 11.15 -8.50 -6.27
N SER A 131 10.56 -7.41 -5.75
CA SER A 131 9.56 -7.46 -4.69
C SER A 131 8.27 -8.14 -5.16
N ALA A 132 7.79 -7.84 -6.37
CA ALA A 132 6.64 -8.52 -6.95
C ALA A 132 6.90 -10.03 -7.14
N CYS A 133 8.11 -10.42 -7.53
CA CYS A 133 8.50 -11.82 -7.61
C CYS A 133 8.46 -12.51 -6.23
N LEU A 134 8.92 -11.83 -5.17
CA LEU A 134 8.82 -12.37 -3.81
C LEU A 134 7.36 -12.58 -3.39
N ALA A 135 6.46 -11.66 -3.74
CA ALA A 135 5.03 -11.77 -3.44
C ALA A 135 4.39 -13.03 -4.03
N SER A 136 4.97 -13.62 -5.07
CA SER A 136 4.44 -14.82 -5.75
C SER A 136 4.80 -16.16 -5.11
N HIS A 137 5.79 -16.18 -4.22
CA HIS A 137 6.23 -17.38 -3.48
C HIS A 137 6.66 -18.57 -4.36
N VAL A 138 6.98 -18.31 -5.63
CA VAL A 138 7.50 -19.28 -6.59
C VAL A 138 8.90 -18.88 -7.07
N PRO A 139 9.68 -19.81 -7.67
CA PRO A 139 11.01 -19.48 -8.18
C PRO A 139 11.00 -18.27 -9.15
N PRO A 140 12.06 -17.44 -9.18
CA PRO A 140 12.06 -16.17 -9.91
C PRO A 140 11.69 -16.26 -11.38
N THR A 141 12.14 -17.29 -12.10
CA THR A 141 11.81 -17.49 -13.53
C THR A 141 10.32 -17.77 -13.73
N THR A 142 9.69 -18.46 -12.79
CA THR A 142 8.25 -18.72 -12.79
C THR A 142 7.48 -17.44 -12.48
N ALA A 143 7.93 -16.69 -11.47
CA ALA A 143 7.34 -15.40 -11.10
C ALA A 143 7.37 -14.41 -12.28
N LEU A 144 8.50 -14.29 -12.97
CA LEU A 144 8.64 -13.41 -14.14
C LEU A 144 7.66 -13.77 -15.27
N ARG A 145 7.40 -15.05 -15.50
CA ARG A 145 6.39 -15.52 -16.47
C ARG A 145 4.98 -15.06 -16.07
N HIS A 146 4.64 -15.12 -14.77
CA HIS A 146 3.36 -14.62 -14.27
C HIS A 146 3.23 -13.11 -14.40
N LEU A 147 4.30 -12.35 -14.11
CA LEU A 147 4.31 -10.90 -14.37
C LEU A 147 4.07 -10.59 -15.85
N SER A 148 4.75 -11.29 -16.77
CA SER A 148 4.54 -11.07 -18.21
C SER A 148 3.11 -11.38 -18.64
N LEU A 149 2.50 -12.43 -18.08
CA LEU A 149 1.09 -12.74 -18.34
C LEU A 149 0.14 -11.66 -17.81
N LEU A 150 0.35 -11.17 -16.59
CA LEU A 150 -0.46 -10.12 -16.00
C LEU A 150 -0.36 -8.81 -16.80
N GLU A 151 0.83 -8.50 -17.30
CA GLU A 151 1.11 -7.34 -18.16
C GLU A 151 0.44 -7.49 -19.54
N GLU A 152 0.54 -8.67 -20.16
CA GLU A 152 -0.16 -8.98 -21.42
C GLU A 152 -1.69 -8.84 -21.29
N LYS A 153 -2.24 -9.21 -20.12
CA LYS A 153 -3.67 -9.04 -19.81
C LYS A 153 -4.05 -7.60 -19.44
N GLY A 154 -3.10 -6.68 -19.43
CA GLY A 154 -3.32 -5.28 -19.09
C GLY A 154 -3.72 -5.06 -17.63
N LEU A 155 -3.40 -5.99 -16.73
CA LEU A 155 -3.71 -5.88 -15.30
C LEU A 155 -2.61 -5.16 -14.52
N ILE A 156 -1.37 -5.21 -15.02
CA ILE A 156 -0.25 -4.47 -14.47
C ILE A 156 0.47 -3.70 -15.57
N ALA A 157 1.26 -2.71 -15.18
CA ALA A 157 2.24 -2.03 -16.02
C ALA A 157 3.61 -2.09 -15.36
N ARG A 158 4.67 -2.20 -16.17
CA ARG A 158 6.05 -2.02 -15.72
C ARG A 158 6.56 -0.66 -16.16
N VAL A 159 6.97 0.15 -15.19
CA VAL A 159 7.45 1.52 -15.45
C VAL A 159 8.90 1.64 -14.96
N PRO A 160 9.79 2.31 -15.70
CA PRO A 160 11.12 2.64 -15.17
C PRO A 160 10.98 3.45 -13.87
N ASP A 161 11.74 3.08 -12.84
CA ASP A 161 11.75 3.83 -11.58
C ASP A 161 12.30 5.25 -11.85
N PRO A 162 11.56 6.32 -11.50
CA PRO A 162 11.98 7.71 -11.75
C PRO A 162 13.28 8.10 -11.05
N PHE A 163 13.59 7.44 -9.92
CA PHE A 163 14.71 7.77 -9.04
C PHE A 163 15.90 6.82 -9.21
N ASP A 164 15.68 5.59 -9.72
CA ASP A 164 16.74 4.65 -10.09
C ASP A 164 16.43 3.89 -11.38
N ARG A 165 16.97 4.34 -12.52
CA ARG A 165 16.78 3.72 -13.84
C ARG A 165 17.20 2.25 -13.95
N ARG A 166 17.91 1.70 -12.95
CA ARG A 166 18.25 0.27 -12.87
C ARG A 166 17.10 -0.57 -12.32
N ARG A 167 16.05 0.07 -11.79
CA ARG A 167 14.87 -0.56 -11.23
C ARG A 167 13.68 -0.32 -12.13
N THR A 168 12.78 -1.30 -12.11
CA THR A 168 11.49 -1.24 -12.77
C THR A 168 10.45 -1.44 -11.69
N VAL A 169 9.55 -0.47 -11.57
CA VAL A 169 8.38 -0.57 -10.70
C VAL A 169 7.25 -1.28 -11.43
N VAL A 170 6.44 -2.00 -10.67
CA VAL A 170 5.26 -2.71 -11.12
C VAL A 170 4.06 -2.04 -10.47
N GLU A 171 3.10 -1.63 -11.29
CA GLU A 171 1.90 -0.92 -10.84
C GLU A 171 0.66 -1.63 -11.35
N LEU A 172 -0.44 -1.55 -10.59
CA LEU A 172 -1.75 -1.95 -11.11
C LEU A 172 -2.19 -0.94 -12.16
N THR A 173 -2.68 -1.43 -13.29
CA THR A 173 -3.45 -0.56 -14.19
C THR A 173 -4.81 -0.25 -13.55
N GLY A 174 -5.53 0.74 -14.10
CA GLY A 174 -6.93 0.97 -13.71
C GLY A 174 -7.81 -0.29 -13.84
N GLN A 175 -7.57 -1.11 -14.87
CA GLN A 175 -8.25 -2.39 -15.06
C GLN A 175 -7.85 -3.41 -13.98
N GLY A 176 -6.55 -3.53 -13.67
CA GLY A 176 -6.05 -4.41 -12.63
C GLY A 176 -6.65 -4.08 -11.27
N ARG A 177 -6.64 -2.80 -10.89
CA ARG A 177 -7.25 -2.31 -9.65
C ARG A 177 -8.75 -2.63 -9.58
N ALA A 178 -9.51 -2.34 -10.65
CA ALA A 178 -10.93 -2.64 -10.71
C ALA A 178 -11.21 -4.14 -10.57
N THR A 179 -10.38 -4.98 -11.20
CA THR A 179 -10.50 -6.44 -11.16
C THR A 179 -10.26 -6.98 -9.75
N VAL A 180 -9.19 -6.55 -9.07
CA VAL A 180 -8.89 -6.95 -7.69
C VAL A 180 -9.99 -6.47 -6.73
N THR A 181 -10.46 -5.24 -6.92
CA THR A 181 -11.57 -4.68 -6.14
C THR A 181 -12.83 -5.54 -6.25
N ALA A 182 -13.24 -5.90 -7.48
CA ALA A 182 -14.41 -6.74 -7.71
C ALA A 182 -14.24 -8.16 -7.11
N MET A 183 -13.04 -8.73 -7.21
CA MET A 183 -12.70 -10.02 -6.61
C MET A 183 -12.86 -9.99 -5.09
N LEU A 184 -12.28 -8.99 -4.42
CA LEU A 184 -12.36 -8.82 -2.97
C LEU A 184 -13.79 -8.56 -2.49
N GLN A 185 -14.56 -7.74 -3.21
CA GLN A 185 -15.99 -7.52 -2.90
C GLN A 185 -16.81 -8.81 -3.02
N THR A 186 -16.50 -9.65 -4.02
CA THR A 186 -17.16 -10.95 -4.20
C THR A 186 -16.81 -11.89 -3.05
N PHE A 187 -15.54 -11.96 -2.67
CA PHE A 187 -15.07 -12.75 -1.53
C PHE A 187 -15.75 -12.32 -0.23
N GLN A 188 -15.85 -11.02 0.04
CA GLN A 188 -16.53 -10.47 1.21
C GLN A 188 -18.00 -10.92 1.33
N ARG A 189 -18.73 -10.94 0.21
CA ARG A 189 -20.13 -11.38 0.17
C ARG A 189 -20.28 -12.87 0.43
N SER A 190 -19.29 -13.68 0.05
CA SER A 190 -19.31 -15.13 0.29
C SER A 190 -19.05 -15.51 1.76
N GLU A 191 -18.33 -14.67 2.53
CA GLU A 191 -18.13 -14.89 3.97
C GLU A 191 -19.35 -14.48 4.82
N GLY A 192 -20.27 -13.67 4.27
CA GLY A 192 -21.45 -13.16 4.97
C GLY A 192 -22.70 -14.05 4.90
N ARG A 193 -22.57 -15.28 4.38
CA ARG A 193 -23.65 -16.26 4.23
C ARG A 193 -23.39 -17.47 5.13
#